data_AF-A0A3R7URY8-F1
#
_entry.id   AF-A0A3R7URY8-F1
#
_cell.length_a   1.000
_cell.length_b   1.000
_cell.length_c   1.000
_cell.angle_alpha   90.00
_cell.angle_beta   90.00
_cell.angle_gamma   90.00
#
_symmetry.space_group_name_H-M   'P 1'
#
loop_
_entity.id
_entity.type
_entity.pdbx_description
1 polymer ?
#
loop_
_entity_poly.entity_id
_entity_poly.type
_entity_poly.pdbx_seq_one_letter_code
_entity_poly.pdbx_strand_id
1 'polypeptide(L)'
;MRNLKLLNRKYFSIILIFLFIAFSAKSEEDPVDIWSLKKKETSETNIIIENKQEETPSTNKIYEMQSEKKDELQIEQDQTLISKEAEIVGLYDPAENSLDINMWSNSDIIQLQNIFQDINKIDLSNDANEILEILLLTNAHYPDKSSEENFFFEIKSNWLIKNSNLELIQEYLINNQIVNQSPKLTKYLVDEYLSRSELEKACEIFSKIKDILEDDYLSKFSIYCLINDNKKQEAQLILDLKKESGFSDKFYEKKINYLLGYEDKIDEEISIKSILDFHLSHITNPKFNYQPNDTTSKQIWRYLSSSNLLANIQDIELTDLDKIATIEKATHEKNYTEDELFDLYKRFQFNIYQLLNIKESSKLLTNIEKRALTYQGILITTELDKKLQLLKDLKDYFIDENIENAFDQELINFLEEIDASEIPLKHTTFYEKYINSEKVIKKNIKINNKILHQSKLINYFKGEMSPKKVQKEINDSLKKIKKDKKYFFSIKDLILVEALKSDKIGVSSKYNDLYEIEVAGMPADIQSFIDNREMGAAMLRIVEIIGQDEIKDIEPETIYFIIDALNQLNIDILRNKILLKVLPLKV
;
A
#
# COMPACT_ATOMS: atom_id res chain seq x y z
N MET A 1 -23.09 -39.57 17.55
CA MET A 1 -23.26 -39.37 19.01
C MET A 1 -23.49 -37.88 19.21
N ARG A 2 -24.49 -37.33 19.91
CA ARG A 2 -25.24 -37.80 21.08
C ARG A 2 -26.53 -36.95 21.15
N ASN A 3 -27.67 -37.63 21.18
CA ASN A 3 -29.01 -37.27 21.66
C ASN A 3 -29.44 -35.79 21.75
N LEU A 4 -30.60 -35.49 21.14
CA LEU A 4 -31.68 -34.75 21.81
C LEU A 4 -33.04 -35.09 21.18
N LYS A 5 -33.58 -36.25 21.55
CA LYS A 5 -35.04 -36.44 21.63
C LYS A 5 -35.50 -35.70 22.88
N LEU A 6 -36.38 -34.71 22.70
CA LEU A 6 -37.54 -34.40 23.54
C LEU A 6 -37.99 -32.95 23.26
N LEU A 7 -38.84 -32.76 22.25
CA LEU A 7 -39.85 -31.71 22.32
C LEU A 7 -41.23 -32.34 22.32
N ASN A 8 -41.90 -32.08 23.43
CA ASN A 8 -43.16 -32.62 23.88
C ASN A 8 -44.31 -32.16 22.94
N ARG A 9 -45.02 -33.13 22.36
CA ARG A 9 -46.04 -32.96 21.30
C ARG A 9 -47.21 -32.04 21.70
N LYS A 10 -47.39 -31.75 23.00
CA LYS A 10 -48.43 -30.84 23.50
C LYS A 10 -48.06 -29.36 23.48
N TYR A 11 -46.77 -29.00 23.49
CA TYR A 11 -46.33 -27.59 23.43
C TYR A 11 -46.19 -27.07 22.00
N PHE A 12 -46.00 -27.97 21.03
CA PHE A 12 -45.91 -27.60 19.61
C PHE A 12 -47.24 -27.08 19.05
N SER A 13 -48.38 -27.64 19.49
CA SER A 13 -49.70 -27.13 19.10
C SER A 13 -50.04 -25.76 19.68
N ILE A 14 -49.44 -25.36 20.81
CA ILE A 14 -49.68 -24.05 21.41
C ILE A 14 -48.88 -22.96 20.67
N ILE A 15 -47.66 -23.29 20.22
CA ILE A 15 -46.81 -22.37 19.44
C ILE A 15 -47.40 -22.13 18.04
N LEU A 16 -48.03 -23.14 17.43
CA LEU A 16 -48.62 -23.00 16.09
C LEU A 16 -49.88 -22.09 16.07
N ILE A 17 -50.63 -22.02 17.18
CA ILE A 17 -51.84 -21.19 17.29
C ILE A 17 -51.47 -19.70 17.45
N PHE A 18 -50.35 -19.39 18.09
CA PHE A 18 -49.87 -17.99 18.20
C PHE A 18 -49.35 -17.42 16.88
N LEU A 19 -48.89 -18.27 15.96
CA LEU A 19 -48.38 -17.85 14.64
C LEU A 19 -49.50 -17.45 13.66
N PHE A 20 -50.73 -17.94 13.85
CA PHE A 20 -51.89 -17.63 12.99
C PHE A 20 -52.67 -16.38 13.40
N ILE A 21 -52.39 -15.77 14.57
CA ILE A 21 -53.14 -14.61 15.10
C ILE A 21 -52.42 -13.28 14.83
N ALA A 22 -51.15 -13.30 14.40
CA ALA A 22 -50.37 -12.08 14.15
C ALA A 22 -50.52 -11.48 12.73
N PHE A 23 -51.23 -12.15 11.81
CA PHE A 23 -51.52 -11.62 10.48
C PHE A 23 -53.01 -11.29 10.33
N SER A 24 -53.40 -10.13 10.87
CA SER A 24 -54.64 -9.46 10.48
C SER A 24 -54.38 -7.96 10.31
N ALA A 25 -53.65 -7.59 9.27
CA ALA A 25 -53.82 -6.31 8.61
C ALA A 25 -54.66 -6.56 7.36
N LYS A 26 -55.85 -5.95 7.33
CA LYS A 26 -56.83 -6.05 6.26
C LYS A 26 -56.26 -5.40 4.99
N SER A 27 -56.26 -6.10 3.86
CA SER A 27 -56.29 -5.45 2.55
C SER A 27 -57.76 -5.20 2.19
N GLU A 28 -58.20 -3.96 2.26
CA GLU A 28 -59.37 -3.51 1.51
C GLU A 28 -58.90 -3.25 0.08
N GLU A 29 -59.15 -4.21 -0.80
CA GLU A 29 -59.21 -3.97 -2.24
C GLU A 29 -60.66 -3.59 -2.58
N ASP A 30 -60.94 -2.29 -2.64
CA ASP A 30 -61.97 -1.78 -3.54
C ASP A 30 -61.24 -1.13 -4.72
N PRO A 31 -61.59 -1.45 -5.98
CA PRO A 31 -60.93 -0.88 -7.14
C PRO A 31 -61.32 0.60 -7.26
N VAL A 32 -60.37 1.50 -6.96
CA VAL A 32 -60.56 2.93 -7.20
C VAL A 32 -60.31 3.20 -8.68
N ASP A 33 -61.39 3.55 -9.37
CA ASP A 33 -61.43 4.01 -10.75
C ASP A 33 -60.56 5.28 -10.92
N ILE A 34 -59.48 5.17 -11.70
CA ILE A 34 -58.47 6.23 -11.92
C ILE A 34 -59.00 7.31 -12.89
N TRP A 35 -60.25 7.19 -13.39
CA TRP A 35 -60.84 8.11 -14.37
C TRP A 35 -61.85 9.13 -13.80
N SER A 36 -61.71 9.57 -12.55
CA SER A 36 -62.52 10.69 -12.03
C SER A 36 -61.73 12.01 -11.95
N LEU A 37 -61.81 12.82 -13.01
CA LEU A 37 -61.35 14.21 -13.05
C LEU A 37 -62.21 15.10 -12.14
N LYS A 38 -61.59 15.75 -11.14
CA LYS A 38 -62.19 16.88 -10.41
C LYS A 38 -61.14 17.96 -10.11
N LYS A 39 -61.35 19.15 -10.69
CA LYS A 39 -60.61 20.40 -10.43
C LYS A 39 -61.10 21.10 -9.14
N LYS A 40 -60.15 21.59 -8.31
CA LYS A 40 -60.15 22.85 -7.50
C LYS A 40 -58.87 22.86 -6.64
N GLU A 41 -57.84 23.65 -6.96
CA GLU A 41 -57.58 25.09 -6.72
C GLU A 41 -56.78 25.39 -5.43
N THR A 42 -55.51 25.78 -5.65
CA THR A 42 -54.62 26.74 -4.90
C THR A 42 -54.25 26.41 -3.44
N SER A 43 -53.03 26.64 -2.95
CA SER A 43 -51.99 27.66 -3.24
C SER A 43 -50.62 27.21 -2.71
N GLU A 44 -49.52 27.58 -3.38
CA GLU A 44 -48.36 28.29 -2.78
C GLU A 44 -47.16 28.40 -3.75
N THR A 45 -46.85 29.67 -4.07
CA THR A 45 -45.53 30.29 -4.29
C THR A 45 -44.38 29.51 -4.94
N ASN A 46 -44.03 29.94 -6.15
CA ASN A 46 -42.79 29.64 -6.87
C ASN A 46 -41.53 30.11 -6.11
N ILE A 47 -40.56 29.21 -5.96
CA ILE A 47 -39.13 29.54 -6.00
C ILE A 47 -38.54 28.70 -7.14
N ILE A 48 -38.06 29.41 -8.16
CA ILE A 48 -37.45 28.86 -9.37
C ILE A 48 -36.01 28.46 -9.03
N ILE A 49 -35.65 27.20 -9.26
CA ILE A 49 -34.26 26.76 -9.42
C ILE A 49 -34.12 26.35 -10.88
N GLU A 50 -33.31 27.12 -11.62
CA GLU A 50 -32.93 26.83 -13.01
C GLU A 50 -32.07 25.57 -13.05
N ASN A 51 -32.65 24.46 -13.51
CA ASN A 51 -31.87 23.32 -13.95
C ASN A 51 -31.39 23.58 -15.39
N LYS A 52 -30.09 23.77 -15.51
CA LYS A 52 -29.31 23.73 -16.76
C LYS A 52 -29.57 22.40 -17.46
N GLN A 53 -30.08 22.45 -18.68
CA GLN A 53 -30.14 21.30 -19.57
C GLN A 53 -28.71 20.89 -19.94
N GLU A 54 -28.31 19.67 -19.61
CA GLU A 54 -27.19 18.98 -20.26
C GLU A 54 -27.70 18.33 -21.54
N GLU A 55 -26.99 18.61 -22.64
CA GLU A 55 -27.24 18.06 -23.97
C GLU A 55 -26.90 16.57 -24.00
N THR A 56 -27.87 15.76 -24.43
CA THR A 56 -27.70 14.33 -24.73
C THR A 56 -26.74 14.12 -25.91
N PRO A 57 -25.78 13.17 -25.86
CA PRO A 57 -24.98 12.83 -27.03
C PRO A 57 -25.82 12.00 -28.02
N SER A 58 -25.52 12.22 -29.29
CA SER A 58 -26.23 11.71 -30.46
C SER A 58 -26.44 10.19 -30.46
N THR A 59 -27.69 9.77 -30.63
CA THR A 59 -28.08 8.39 -30.96
C THR A 59 -27.55 7.97 -32.34
N ASN A 60 -26.82 6.86 -32.39
CA ASN A 60 -26.34 6.24 -33.63
C ASN A 60 -27.51 5.85 -34.56
N LYS A 61 -27.50 6.37 -35.79
CA LYS A 61 -28.51 6.17 -36.85
C LYS A 61 -28.62 4.75 -37.42
N ILE A 62 -27.99 3.74 -36.82
CA ILE A 62 -28.02 2.36 -37.33
C ILE A 62 -29.29 1.62 -36.87
N TYR A 63 -29.89 2.01 -35.75
CA TYR A 63 -31.06 1.34 -35.17
C TYR A 63 -32.42 1.73 -35.79
N GLU A 64 -32.50 2.77 -36.61
CA GLU A 64 -33.78 3.18 -37.23
C GLU A 64 -34.18 2.30 -38.43
N MET A 65 -33.26 1.51 -39.00
CA MET A 65 -33.51 0.78 -40.25
C MET A 65 -34.22 -0.58 -40.10
N GLN A 66 -34.56 -1.02 -38.88
CA GLN A 66 -35.18 -2.33 -38.64
C GLN A 66 -36.66 -2.29 -38.23
N SER A 67 -37.36 -1.18 -38.47
CA SER A 67 -38.77 -1.00 -38.05
C SER A 67 -39.79 -1.22 -39.18
N GLU A 68 -39.70 -2.32 -39.91
CA GLU A 68 -40.84 -2.85 -40.68
C GLU A 68 -41.02 -4.36 -40.43
N LYS A 69 -41.49 -4.69 -39.24
CA LYS A 69 -42.46 -5.77 -38.97
C LYS A 69 -42.91 -5.70 -37.52
N LYS A 70 -44.16 -5.25 -37.34
CA LYS A 70 -44.95 -5.49 -36.14
C LYS A 70 -45.13 -7.00 -35.98
N ASP A 71 -44.56 -7.57 -34.94
CA ASP A 71 -45.21 -8.51 -34.03
C ASP A 71 -44.41 -8.55 -32.72
N GLU A 72 -45.16 -8.69 -31.63
CA GLU A 72 -44.81 -8.42 -30.24
C GLU A 72 -43.52 -9.09 -29.76
N LEU A 73 -42.54 -8.28 -29.36
CA LEU A 73 -41.57 -8.52 -28.28
C LEU A 73 -40.89 -7.17 -28.01
N GLN A 74 -41.54 -6.34 -27.18
CA GLN A 74 -40.83 -5.24 -26.53
C GLN A 74 -39.88 -5.89 -25.53
N ILE A 75 -38.60 -5.98 -25.90
CA ILE A 75 -37.55 -6.10 -24.90
C ILE A 75 -37.58 -4.76 -24.16
N GLU A 76 -38.19 -4.74 -22.97
CA GLU A 76 -37.92 -3.69 -22.00
C GLU A 76 -36.42 -3.77 -21.71
N GLN A 77 -35.67 -2.88 -22.36
CA GLN A 77 -34.36 -2.54 -21.89
C GLN A 77 -34.60 -1.83 -20.56
N ASP A 78 -34.43 -2.56 -19.46
CA ASP A 78 -34.44 -2.00 -18.11
C ASP A 78 -33.45 -0.83 -18.11
N GLN A 79 -33.97 0.39 -18.25
CA GLN A 79 -33.28 1.63 -17.93
C GLN A 79 -33.29 1.87 -16.42
N THR A 80 -33.61 0.84 -15.64
CA THR A 80 -33.50 0.85 -14.20
C THR A 80 -32.06 0.58 -13.79
N LEU A 81 -31.45 1.61 -13.21
CA LEU A 81 -30.25 1.57 -12.36
C LEU A 81 -28.89 1.61 -13.10
N ILE A 82 -28.66 2.68 -13.87
CA ILE A 82 -27.38 3.40 -13.71
C ILE A 82 -27.64 4.50 -12.68
N SER A 83 -28.04 4.10 -11.47
CA SER A 83 -27.78 4.95 -10.33
C SER A 83 -26.28 5.07 -10.25
N LYS A 84 -25.74 6.29 -10.19
CA LYS A 84 -24.41 6.52 -9.63
C LYS A 84 -24.43 5.90 -8.22
N GLU A 85 -24.11 4.61 -8.12
CA GLU A 85 -23.72 4.00 -6.86
C GLU A 85 -22.51 4.82 -6.46
N ALA A 86 -22.61 5.56 -5.37
CA ALA A 86 -21.45 6.19 -4.78
C ALA A 86 -20.52 5.03 -4.41
N GLU A 87 -19.55 4.70 -5.28
CA GLU A 87 -18.65 3.57 -5.11
C GLU A 87 -17.81 3.85 -3.87
N ILE A 88 -18.21 3.26 -2.75
CA ILE A 88 -17.38 3.20 -1.56
C ILE A 88 -16.22 2.28 -1.93
N VAL A 89 -15.02 2.85 -2.05
CA VAL A 89 -13.83 2.11 -2.48
C VAL A 89 -12.84 1.98 -1.33
N GLY A 90 -12.55 0.74 -0.94
CA GLY A 90 -11.65 0.38 0.16
C GLY A 90 -11.52 -1.13 0.36
N LEU A 91 -10.77 -1.51 1.38
CA LEU A 91 -10.57 -2.89 1.84
C LEU A 91 -11.08 -3.10 3.26
N TYR A 92 -10.96 -2.10 4.12
CA TYR A 92 -11.29 -2.21 5.53
C TYR A 92 -12.68 -1.67 5.84
N ASP A 93 -13.39 -2.32 6.76
CA ASP A 93 -14.60 -1.75 7.35
C ASP A 93 -14.20 -0.65 8.34
N PRO A 94 -14.78 0.57 8.27
CA PRO A 94 -14.50 1.65 9.22
C PRO A 94 -14.55 1.22 10.68
N ALA A 95 -15.49 0.35 11.03
CA ALA A 95 -15.68 -0.10 12.41
C ALA A 95 -14.48 -0.89 12.95
N GLU A 96 -13.69 -1.55 12.09
CA GLU A 96 -12.49 -2.32 12.48
C GLU A 96 -11.39 -1.44 13.08
N ASN A 97 -11.38 -0.14 12.77
CA ASN A 97 -10.40 0.81 13.27
C ASN A 97 -11.03 2.00 14.01
N SER A 98 -12.32 1.90 14.36
CA SER A 98 -13.08 2.99 15.00
C SER A 98 -13.13 4.26 14.15
N LEU A 99 -13.18 4.11 12.83
CA LEU A 99 -13.38 5.19 11.87
C LEU A 99 -14.87 5.31 11.49
N ASP A 100 -15.24 6.46 10.94
CA ASP A 100 -16.59 6.71 10.43
C ASP A 100 -16.63 6.54 8.90
N ILE A 101 -17.69 5.94 8.37
CA ILE A 101 -17.92 5.83 6.91
C ILE A 101 -17.94 7.20 6.24
N ASN A 102 -18.30 8.26 6.96
CA ASN A 102 -18.34 9.64 6.49
C ASN A 102 -17.08 10.44 6.90
N MET A 103 -15.95 9.77 7.18
CA MET A 103 -14.72 10.43 7.67
C MET A 103 -14.20 11.54 6.75
N TRP A 104 -14.52 11.50 5.46
CA TRP A 104 -14.13 12.51 4.47
C TRP A 104 -15.23 13.53 4.14
N SER A 105 -16.48 13.32 4.56
CA SER A 105 -17.63 14.07 4.05
C SER A 105 -17.60 15.58 4.34
N ASN A 106 -16.95 15.99 5.42
CA ASN A 106 -16.81 17.42 5.78
C ASN A 106 -15.45 18.02 5.36
N SER A 107 -14.56 17.23 4.76
CA SER A 107 -13.19 17.65 4.50
C SER A 107 -13.09 18.57 3.29
N ASP A 108 -12.24 19.60 3.41
CA ASP A 108 -11.87 20.46 2.28
C ASP A 108 -10.79 19.78 1.41
N ILE A 109 -11.11 19.53 0.14
CA ILE A 109 -10.20 18.85 -0.80
C ILE A 109 -8.86 19.58 -0.95
N ILE A 110 -8.88 20.91 -0.99
CA ILE A 110 -7.66 21.72 -1.19
C ILE A 110 -6.74 21.54 0.02
N GLN A 111 -7.33 21.48 1.22
CA GLN A 111 -6.58 21.20 2.43
C GLN A 111 -6.03 19.77 2.43
N LEU A 112 -6.86 18.78 2.07
CA LEU A 112 -6.40 17.39 1.93
C LEU A 112 -5.26 17.28 0.91
N GLN A 113 -5.36 17.94 -0.23
CA GLN A 113 -4.32 17.98 -1.27
C GLN A 113 -2.97 18.44 -0.71
N ASN A 114 -2.98 19.51 0.07
CA ASN A 114 -1.76 20.04 0.67
C ASN A 114 -1.16 19.06 1.68
N ILE A 115 -1.98 18.50 2.59
CA ILE A 115 -1.52 17.52 3.58
C ILE A 115 -0.93 16.29 2.88
N PHE A 116 -1.59 15.75 1.84
CA PHE A 116 -1.05 14.62 1.09
C PHE A 116 0.24 14.95 0.34
N GLN A 117 0.37 16.15 -0.22
CA GLN A 117 1.61 16.59 -0.86
C GLN A 117 2.76 16.66 0.14
N ASP A 118 2.50 17.10 1.37
CA ASP A 118 3.51 17.18 2.41
C ASP A 118 3.89 15.79 2.94
N ILE A 119 2.91 14.93 3.22
CA ILE A 119 3.14 13.52 3.56
C ILE A 119 3.98 12.80 2.49
N ASN A 120 3.70 13.03 1.21
CA ASN A 120 4.41 12.37 0.12
C ASN A 120 5.90 12.73 0.05
N LYS A 121 6.31 13.89 0.56
CA LYS A 121 7.71 14.33 0.64
C LYS A 121 8.47 13.66 1.81
N ILE A 122 7.75 13.05 2.75
CA ILE A 122 8.32 12.43 3.94
C ILE A 122 8.52 10.92 3.68
N ASP A 123 9.62 10.38 4.18
CA ASP A 123 9.84 8.94 4.30
C ASP A 123 9.22 8.45 5.61
N LEU A 124 7.96 8.06 5.56
CA LEU A 124 7.18 7.74 6.75
C LEU A 124 7.74 6.53 7.49
N SER A 125 7.69 6.56 8.83
CA SER A 125 7.98 5.39 9.66
C SER A 125 6.99 4.25 9.40
N ASN A 126 7.33 3.04 9.86
CA ASN A 126 6.40 1.91 9.71
C ASN A 126 5.07 2.18 10.43
N ASP A 127 5.14 2.82 11.61
CA ASP A 127 3.97 3.19 12.39
C ASP A 127 3.10 4.23 11.67
N ALA A 128 3.70 5.26 11.06
CA ALA A 128 2.95 6.27 10.29
C ALA A 128 2.34 5.68 9.01
N ASN A 129 3.08 4.82 8.30
CA ASN A 129 2.58 4.11 7.12
C ASN A 129 1.42 3.18 7.46
N GLU A 130 1.47 2.45 8.59
CA GLU A 130 0.36 1.59 9.05
C GLU A 130 -0.93 2.41 9.25
N ILE A 131 -0.82 3.59 9.87
CA ILE A 131 -1.96 4.49 10.08
C ILE A 131 -2.48 5.02 8.73
N LEU A 132 -1.58 5.47 7.85
CA LEU A 132 -1.96 6.01 6.55
C LEU A 132 -2.65 4.96 5.67
N GLU A 133 -2.15 3.73 5.67
CA GLU A 133 -2.76 2.60 4.97
C GLU A 133 -4.21 2.39 5.44
N ILE A 134 -4.42 2.32 6.75
CA ILE A 134 -5.75 2.17 7.34
C ILE A 134 -6.67 3.31 6.86
N LEU A 135 -6.21 4.56 6.89
CA LEU A 135 -7.02 5.71 6.47
C LEU A 135 -7.39 5.66 4.98
N LEU A 136 -6.43 5.35 4.10
CA LEU A 136 -6.63 5.35 2.66
C LEU A 136 -7.47 4.16 2.18
N LEU A 137 -7.28 3.00 2.78
CA LEU A 137 -7.93 1.76 2.38
C LEU A 137 -9.16 1.44 3.22
N THR A 138 -9.59 2.31 4.13
CA THR A 138 -10.91 2.18 4.75
C THR A 138 -11.99 2.58 3.76
N ASN A 139 -13.03 1.75 3.67
CA ASN A 139 -14.25 2.05 2.92
C ASN A 139 -14.86 3.34 3.48
N ALA A 140 -15.01 4.39 2.69
CA ALA A 140 -15.60 5.64 3.15
C ALA A 140 -16.27 6.41 2.00
N HIS A 141 -17.27 7.22 2.33
CA HIS A 141 -17.87 8.18 1.42
C HIS A 141 -16.93 9.36 1.19
N TYR A 142 -16.76 9.73 -0.08
CA TYR A 142 -16.07 10.96 -0.47
C TYR A 142 -17.01 12.17 -0.29
N PRO A 143 -16.46 13.40 -0.17
CA PRO A 143 -17.31 14.58 -0.14
C PRO A 143 -18.07 14.76 -1.48
N ASP A 144 -19.26 15.39 -1.41
CA ASP A 144 -20.27 15.39 -2.48
C ASP A 144 -19.92 16.33 -3.66
N LYS A 145 -18.84 16.06 -4.42
CA LYS A 145 -18.66 16.59 -5.80
C LYS A 145 -17.90 15.61 -6.69
N SER A 146 -18.35 15.44 -7.94
CA SER A 146 -17.79 14.49 -8.91
C SER A 146 -16.30 14.71 -9.26
N SER A 147 -15.74 15.90 -9.04
CA SER A 147 -14.30 16.15 -9.22
C SER A 147 -13.44 15.58 -8.08
N GLU A 148 -14.05 15.20 -6.97
CA GLU A 148 -13.37 14.79 -5.72
C GLU A 148 -13.02 13.30 -5.76
N GLU A 149 -13.78 12.50 -6.49
CA GLU A 149 -13.58 11.05 -6.61
C GLU A 149 -12.25 10.67 -7.30
N ASN A 150 -11.95 11.30 -8.44
CA ASN A 150 -10.70 11.09 -9.16
C ASN A 150 -9.46 11.41 -8.30
N PHE A 151 -9.57 12.42 -7.44
CA PHE A 151 -8.49 12.81 -6.53
C PHE A 151 -8.18 11.70 -5.52
N PHE A 152 -9.20 11.08 -4.91
CA PHE A 152 -8.99 9.97 -3.98
C PHE A 152 -8.43 8.73 -4.69
N PHE A 153 -8.92 8.39 -5.88
CA PHE A 153 -8.35 7.30 -6.67
C PHE A 153 -6.87 7.52 -6.99
N GLU A 154 -6.50 8.75 -7.37
CA GLU A 154 -5.13 9.10 -7.68
C GLU A 154 -4.22 8.98 -6.46
N ILE A 155 -4.62 9.51 -5.30
CA ILE A 155 -3.80 9.42 -4.08
C ILE A 155 -3.64 7.97 -3.64
N LYS A 156 -4.74 7.20 -3.58
CA LYS A 156 -4.68 5.78 -3.18
C LYS A 156 -3.76 5.00 -4.12
N SER A 157 -3.89 5.22 -5.43
CA SER A 157 -3.03 4.59 -6.44
C SER A 157 -1.56 4.98 -6.27
N ASN A 158 -1.27 6.27 -6.09
CA ASN A 158 0.11 6.74 -5.94
C ASN A 158 0.74 6.20 -4.65
N TRP A 159 0.00 6.16 -3.54
CA TRP A 159 0.47 5.57 -2.28
C TRP A 159 0.72 4.08 -2.41
N LEU A 160 -0.23 3.33 -3.00
CA LEU A 160 -0.09 1.89 -3.24
C LEU A 160 1.13 1.55 -4.10
N ILE A 161 1.36 2.31 -5.19
CA ILE A 161 2.56 2.17 -6.03
C ILE A 161 3.82 2.45 -5.22
N LYS A 162 3.84 3.52 -4.41
CA LYS A 162 4.98 3.87 -3.55
C LYS A 162 5.30 2.75 -2.54
N ASN A 163 4.28 2.13 -1.95
CA ASN A 163 4.44 1.03 -0.98
C ASN A 163 4.78 -0.32 -1.63
N SER A 164 4.52 -0.48 -2.94
CA SER A 164 4.93 -1.63 -3.75
C SER A 164 4.50 -3.02 -3.23
N ASN A 165 3.47 -3.10 -2.39
CA ASN A 165 2.88 -4.36 -1.93
C ASN A 165 1.88 -4.89 -2.99
N LEU A 166 2.37 -5.75 -3.88
CA LEU A 166 1.58 -6.25 -5.02
C LEU A 166 0.32 -7.03 -4.61
N GLU A 167 0.39 -7.80 -3.52
CA GLU A 167 -0.76 -8.57 -3.02
C GLU A 167 -1.88 -7.63 -2.55
N LEU A 168 -1.52 -6.59 -1.78
CA LEU A 168 -2.45 -5.56 -1.32
C LEU A 168 -3.07 -4.79 -2.50
N ILE A 169 -2.27 -4.45 -3.52
CA ILE A 169 -2.75 -3.79 -4.73
C ILE A 169 -3.76 -4.67 -5.47
N GLN A 170 -3.43 -5.96 -5.63
CA GLN A 170 -4.29 -6.91 -6.32
C GLN A 170 -5.62 -7.09 -5.57
N GLU A 171 -5.58 -7.23 -4.25
CA GLU A 171 -6.77 -7.29 -3.40
C GLU A 171 -7.63 -6.02 -3.53
N TYR A 172 -7.01 -4.85 -3.46
CA TYR A 172 -7.66 -3.55 -3.61
C TYR A 172 -8.38 -3.41 -4.96
N LEU A 173 -7.72 -3.75 -6.07
CA LEU A 173 -8.30 -3.65 -7.40
C LEU A 173 -9.47 -4.64 -7.60
N ILE A 174 -9.31 -5.90 -7.16
CA ILE A 174 -10.31 -6.95 -7.38
C ILE A 174 -11.55 -6.74 -6.51
N ASN A 175 -11.37 -6.44 -5.22
CA ASN A 175 -12.50 -6.31 -4.29
C ASN A 175 -13.41 -5.13 -4.67
N ASN A 176 -12.82 -4.08 -5.23
CA ASN A 176 -13.55 -2.88 -5.63
C ASN A 176 -13.97 -2.88 -7.11
N GLN A 177 -13.45 -3.77 -7.95
CA GLN A 177 -13.69 -3.80 -9.41
C GLN A 177 -13.30 -2.50 -10.14
N ILE A 178 -12.28 -1.80 -9.65
CA ILE A 178 -11.93 -0.43 -10.08
C ILE A 178 -10.82 -0.35 -11.15
N VAL A 179 -10.63 -1.39 -11.97
CA VAL A 179 -9.49 -1.43 -12.89
C VAL A 179 -9.54 -0.36 -13.97
N ASN A 180 -10.74 0.07 -14.37
CA ASN A 180 -10.96 1.12 -15.35
C ASN A 180 -10.83 2.52 -14.71
N GLN A 181 -11.21 2.66 -13.44
CA GLN A 181 -11.05 3.88 -12.64
C GLN A 181 -9.58 4.10 -12.23
N SER A 182 -8.80 3.03 -12.06
CA SER A 182 -7.38 3.06 -11.65
C SER A 182 -6.46 2.32 -12.65
N PRO A 183 -6.41 2.74 -13.94
CA PRO A 183 -5.66 2.01 -14.95
C PRO A 183 -4.14 2.08 -14.70
N LYS A 184 -3.64 3.18 -14.14
CA LYS A 184 -2.21 3.33 -13.78
C LYS A 184 -1.78 2.29 -12.74
N LEU A 185 -2.62 2.05 -11.73
CA LEU A 185 -2.35 1.07 -10.68
C LEU A 185 -2.38 -0.36 -11.23
N THR A 186 -3.38 -0.65 -12.08
CA THR A 186 -3.50 -1.96 -12.74
C THR A 186 -2.31 -2.24 -13.65
N LYS A 187 -1.85 -1.25 -14.44
CA LYS A 187 -0.63 -1.37 -15.27
C LYS A 187 0.60 -1.68 -14.43
N TYR A 188 0.79 -0.91 -13.35
CA TYR A 188 1.90 -1.14 -12.43
C TYR A 188 1.89 -2.57 -11.90
N LEU A 189 0.73 -3.09 -11.45
CA LEU A 189 0.61 -4.45 -10.94
C LEU A 189 1.02 -5.50 -11.97
N VAL A 190 0.44 -5.47 -13.17
CA VAL A 190 0.69 -6.49 -14.20
C VAL A 190 2.11 -6.42 -14.73
N ASP A 191 2.68 -5.22 -14.85
CA ASP A 191 4.05 -5.01 -15.29
C ASP A 191 5.07 -5.47 -14.24
N GLU A 192 4.80 -5.22 -12.96
CA GLU A 192 5.63 -5.68 -11.85
C GLU A 192 5.67 -7.21 -11.78
N TYR A 193 4.52 -7.89 -11.90
CA TYR A 193 4.49 -9.35 -11.97
C TYR A 193 5.16 -9.89 -13.23
N LEU A 194 4.86 -9.34 -14.40
CA LEU A 194 5.43 -9.80 -15.66
C LEU A 194 6.95 -9.67 -15.66
N SER A 195 7.46 -8.54 -15.18
CA SER A 195 8.91 -8.31 -15.09
C SER A 195 9.62 -9.20 -14.08
N ARG A 196 8.91 -9.90 -13.19
CA ARG A 196 9.47 -10.97 -12.34
C ARG A 196 9.31 -12.36 -12.97
N SER A 197 8.89 -12.42 -14.23
CA SER A 197 8.52 -13.64 -14.94
C SER A 197 7.34 -14.40 -14.28
N GLU A 198 6.52 -13.69 -13.48
CA GLU A 198 5.35 -14.24 -12.79
C GLU A 198 4.08 -14.05 -13.64
N LEU A 199 4.06 -14.61 -14.85
CA LEU A 199 2.98 -14.42 -15.84
C LEU A 199 1.61 -14.84 -15.30
N GLU A 200 1.53 -15.97 -14.59
CA GLU A 200 0.27 -16.47 -14.03
C GLU A 200 -0.38 -15.44 -13.08
N LYS A 201 0.43 -14.80 -12.22
CA LYS A 201 -0.06 -13.75 -11.30
C LYS A 201 -0.45 -12.48 -12.04
N ALA A 202 0.32 -12.09 -13.07
CA ALA A 202 -0.02 -10.95 -13.91
C ALA A 202 -1.38 -11.14 -14.61
N CYS A 203 -1.69 -12.37 -15.04
CA CYS A 203 -2.95 -12.70 -15.71
C CYS A 203 -4.13 -12.91 -14.76
N GLU A 204 -3.89 -13.22 -13.48
CA GLU A 204 -4.95 -13.55 -12.51
C GLU A 204 -6.00 -12.44 -12.38
N ILE A 205 -5.58 -11.17 -12.40
CA ILE A 205 -6.49 -10.04 -12.22
C ILE A 205 -7.58 -10.02 -13.31
N PHE A 206 -7.21 -10.28 -14.57
CA PHE A 206 -8.14 -10.26 -15.71
C PHE A 206 -9.18 -11.36 -15.66
N SER A 207 -8.90 -12.46 -14.95
CA SER A 207 -9.87 -13.54 -14.75
C SER A 207 -10.96 -13.21 -13.71
N LYS A 208 -10.74 -12.19 -12.87
CA LYS A 208 -11.59 -11.83 -11.73
C LYS A 208 -12.34 -10.50 -11.89
N ILE A 209 -12.02 -9.75 -12.95
CA ILE A 209 -12.70 -8.50 -13.29
C ILE A 209 -13.92 -8.82 -14.15
N LYS A 210 -15.03 -8.14 -13.89
CA LYS A 210 -16.27 -8.29 -14.67
C LYS A 210 -16.38 -7.30 -15.82
N ASP A 211 -15.76 -6.14 -15.68
CA ASP A 211 -15.89 -5.03 -16.63
C ASP A 211 -15.02 -5.22 -17.86
N ILE A 212 -15.49 -4.68 -18.98
CA ILE A 212 -14.72 -4.58 -20.21
C ILE A 212 -13.61 -3.55 -19.99
N LEU A 213 -12.38 -3.94 -20.31
CA LEU A 213 -11.21 -3.05 -20.14
C LEU A 213 -11.24 -1.93 -21.17
N GLU A 214 -11.23 -0.69 -20.68
CA GLU A 214 -11.20 0.49 -21.53
C GLU A 214 -9.78 0.77 -22.03
N ASP A 215 -8.79 0.67 -21.14
CA ASP A 215 -7.39 0.95 -21.43
C ASP A 215 -6.81 -0.03 -22.47
N ASP A 216 -6.21 0.51 -23.53
CA ASP A 216 -5.67 -0.28 -24.64
C ASP A 216 -4.53 -1.21 -24.23
N TYR A 217 -3.65 -0.78 -23.33
CA TYR A 217 -2.54 -1.62 -22.89
C TYR A 217 -3.05 -2.79 -22.04
N LEU A 218 -3.94 -2.53 -21.09
CA LEU A 218 -4.55 -3.58 -20.27
C LEU A 218 -5.38 -4.54 -21.12
N SER A 219 -6.07 -4.02 -22.13
CA SER A 219 -6.80 -4.84 -23.11
C SER A 219 -5.87 -5.78 -23.87
N LYS A 220 -4.75 -5.27 -24.42
CA LYS A 220 -3.71 -6.08 -25.07
C LYS A 220 -3.17 -7.16 -24.14
N PHE A 221 -2.93 -6.81 -22.88
CA PHE A 221 -2.43 -7.74 -21.89
C PHE A 221 -3.46 -8.85 -21.63
N SER A 222 -4.74 -8.50 -21.45
CA SER A 222 -5.81 -9.46 -21.21
C SER A 222 -6.01 -10.44 -22.38
N ILE A 223 -5.94 -9.96 -23.63
CA ILE A 223 -6.02 -10.79 -24.84
C ILE A 223 -4.86 -11.79 -24.85
N TYR A 224 -3.64 -11.33 -24.52
CA TYR A 224 -2.50 -12.22 -24.41
C TYR A 224 -2.68 -13.27 -23.32
N CYS A 225 -3.18 -12.89 -22.14
CA CYS A 225 -3.50 -13.83 -21.06
C CYS A 225 -4.50 -14.91 -21.50
N LEU A 226 -5.56 -14.54 -22.24
CA LEU A 226 -6.51 -15.51 -22.78
C LEU A 226 -5.84 -16.51 -23.74
N ILE A 227 -4.88 -16.06 -24.56
CA ILE A 227 -4.12 -16.93 -25.46
C ILE A 227 -3.24 -17.90 -24.66
N ASN A 228 -2.55 -17.39 -23.63
CA ASN A 228 -1.73 -18.20 -22.72
C ASN A 228 -2.58 -19.27 -22.00
N ASP A 229 -3.81 -18.93 -21.62
CA ASP A 229 -4.79 -19.84 -21.00
C ASP A 229 -5.48 -20.78 -22.02
N ASN A 230 -5.00 -20.84 -23.27
CA ASN A 230 -5.58 -21.61 -24.38
C ASN A 230 -7.03 -21.22 -24.77
N LYS A 231 -7.52 -20.05 -24.37
CA LYS A 231 -8.83 -19.49 -24.76
C LYS A 231 -8.73 -18.66 -26.05
N LYS A 232 -8.14 -19.26 -27.09
CA LYS A 232 -7.81 -18.56 -28.35
C LYS A 232 -9.03 -17.95 -29.07
N GLN A 233 -10.19 -18.60 -28.99
CA GLN A 233 -11.42 -18.12 -29.63
C GLN A 233 -11.95 -16.85 -28.94
N GLU A 234 -11.93 -16.81 -27.61
CA GLU A 234 -12.32 -15.64 -26.82
C GLU A 234 -11.36 -14.47 -27.08
N ALA A 235 -10.05 -14.76 -27.07
CA ALA A 235 -9.03 -13.78 -27.38
C ALA A 235 -9.21 -13.14 -28.77
N GLN A 236 -9.51 -13.97 -29.78
CA GLN A 236 -9.78 -13.51 -31.14
C GLN A 236 -11.02 -12.60 -31.21
N LEU A 237 -12.12 -13.01 -30.56
CA LEU A 237 -13.36 -12.22 -30.54
C LEU A 237 -13.13 -10.83 -29.94
N ILE A 238 -12.44 -10.76 -28.81
CA ILE A 238 -12.14 -9.49 -28.14
C ILE A 238 -11.23 -8.62 -29.02
N LEU A 239 -10.21 -9.22 -29.66
CA LEU A 239 -9.34 -8.51 -30.58
C LEU A 239 -10.10 -7.91 -31.77
N ASP A 240 -11.02 -8.67 -32.38
CA ASP A 240 -11.83 -8.20 -33.51
C ASP A 240 -12.74 -7.04 -33.10
N LEU A 241 -13.41 -7.14 -31.94
CA LEU A 241 -14.24 -6.05 -31.39
C LEU A 241 -13.41 -4.78 -31.12
N LYS A 242 -12.18 -4.93 -30.61
CA LYS A 242 -11.25 -3.81 -30.42
C LYS A 242 -10.88 -3.17 -31.76
N LYS A 243 -10.60 -3.97 -32.80
CA LYS A 243 -10.29 -3.46 -34.15
C LYS A 243 -11.47 -2.71 -34.76
N GLU A 244 -12.69 -3.22 -34.60
CA GLU A 244 -13.91 -2.52 -35.03
C GLU A 244 -14.11 -1.19 -34.30
N SER A 245 -13.64 -1.10 -33.06
CA SER A 245 -13.63 0.13 -32.26
C SER A 245 -12.50 1.11 -32.62
N GLY A 246 -11.66 0.79 -33.60
CA GLY A 246 -10.59 1.65 -34.11
C GLY A 246 -9.18 1.33 -33.60
N PHE A 247 -8.99 0.22 -32.87
CA PHE A 247 -7.66 -0.23 -32.45
C PHE A 247 -6.78 -0.60 -33.65
N SER A 248 -5.51 -0.17 -33.63
CA SER A 248 -4.52 -0.50 -34.65
C SER A 248 -3.12 -0.54 -34.04
N ASP A 249 -2.52 -1.72 -33.96
CA ASP A 249 -1.11 -1.89 -33.59
C ASP A 249 -0.49 -3.05 -34.37
N LYS A 250 0.22 -2.70 -35.44
CA LYS A 250 0.82 -3.68 -36.36
C LYS A 250 1.84 -4.60 -35.67
N PHE A 251 2.56 -4.11 -34.67
CA PHE A 251 3.54 -4.93 -33.98
C PHE A 251 2.81 -5.99 -33.14
N TYR A 252 1.88 -5.53 -32.31
CA TYR A 252 1.09 -6.40 -31.45
C TYR A 252 0.28 -7.42 -32.27
N GLU A 253 -0.42 -6.98 -33.32
CA GLU A 253 -1.25 -7.85 -34.16
C GLU A 253 -0.46 -8.98 -34.82
N LYS A 254 0.73 -8.72 -35.37
CA LYS A 254 1.59 -9.78 -35.94
C LYS A 254 1.97 -10.82 -34.90
N LYS A 255 2.40 -10.36 -33.72
CA LYS A 255 2.82 -11.23 -32.62
C LYS A 255 1.66 -12.10 -32.14
N ILE A 256 0.46 -11.51 -32.00
CA ILE A 256 -0.75 -12.24 -31.63
C ILE A 256 -1.19 -13.23 -32.73
N ASN A 257 -1.18 -12.84 -34.00
CA ASN A 257 -1.53 -13.72 -35.12
C ASN A 257 -0.62 -14.96 -35.17
N TYR A 258 0.68 -14.79 -34.89
CA TYR A 258 1.63 -15.89 -34.77
C TYR A 258 1.26 -16.82 -33.60
N LEU A 259 0.98 -16.29 -32.41
CA LEU A 259 0.57 -17.09 -31.24
C LEU A 259 -0.78 -17.82 -31.43
N LEU A 260 -1.68 -17.22 -32.20
CA LEU A 260 -2.96 -17.86 -32.59
C LEU A 260 -2.77 -18.95 -33.64
N GLY A 261 -1.68 -18.91 -34.41
CA GLY A 261 -1.35 -19.88 -35.47
C GLY A 261 -1.90 -19.49 -36.85
N TYR A 262 -2.21 -18.22 -37.08
CA TYR A 262 -2.63 -17.71 -38.40
C TYR A 262 -1.45 -17.30 -39.28
N GLU A 263 -0.32 -16.96 -38.67
CA GLU A 263 0.93 -16.64 -39.36
C GLU A 263 2.02 -17.62 -38.96
N ASP A 264 2.64 -18.27 -39.94
CA ASP A 264 3.81 -19.14 -39.72
C ASP A 264 5.14 -18.36 -39.72
N LYS A 265 5.10 -17.09 -40.16
CA LYS A 265 6.30 -16.27 -40.30
C LYS A 265 6.72 -15.69 -38.95
N ILE A 266 7.89 -16.12 -38.49
CA ILE A 266 8.53 -15.56 -37.29
C ILE A 266 8.93 -14.10 -37.57
N ASP A 267 8.44 -13.18 -36.75
CA ASP A 267 8.87 -11.79 -36.73
C ASP A 267 9.99 -11.61 -35.70
N GLU A 268 11.21 -11.33 -36.17
CA GLU A 268 12.39 -11.11 -35.32
C GLU A 268 12.43 -9.70 -34.70
N GLU A 269 11.48 -8.82 -35.03
CA GLU A 269 11.38 -7.47 -34.45
C GLU A 269 11.25 -7.54 -32.91
N ILE A 270 12.12 -6.80 -32.21
CA ILE A 270 12.11 -6.64 -30.75
C ILE A 270 11.60 -5.23 -30.41
N SER A 271 10.60 -5.16 -29.55
CA SER A 271 10.08 -3.89 -29.02
C SER A 271 10.39 -3.77 -27.53
N ILE A 272 10.97 -2.63 -27.15
CA ILE A 272 11.25 -2.25 -25.75
C ILE A 272 10.28 -1.16 -25.24
N LYS A 273 9.20 -0.90 -25.98
CA LYS A 273 8.22 0.16 -25.66
C LYS A 273 7.47 -0.11 -24.37
N SER A 274 7.20 -1.39 -24.09
CA SER A 274 6.53 -1.86 -22.88
C SER A 274 7.05 -3.25 -22.51
N ILE A 275 6.85 -3.65 -21.26
CA ILE A 275 7.25 -4.99 -20.81
C ILE A 275 6.43 -6.08 -21.51
N LEU A 276 5.15 -5.85 -21.81
CA LEU A 276 4.33 -6.76 -22.60
C LEU A 276 4.89 -6.93 -24.02
N ASP A 277 5.21 -5.84 -24.72
CA ASP A 277 5.77 -5.93 -26.07
C ASP A 277 7.12 -6.65 -26.09
N PHE A 278 7.93 -6.44 -25.05
CA PHE A 278 9.20 -7.13 -24.87
C PHE A 278 9.00 -8.63 -24.62
N HIS A 279 8.06 -8.98 -23.75
CA HIS A 279 7.66 -10.36 -23.48
C HIS A 279 7.15 -11.05 -24.76
N LEU A 280 6.28 -10.39 -25.53
CA LEU A 280 5.81 -10.88 -26.83
C LEU A 280 6.98 -11.07 -27.81
N SER A 281 7.95 -10.17 -27.82
CA SER A 281 9.17 -10.32 -28.62
C SER A 281 9.96 -11.57 -28.25
N HIS A 282 10.08 -11.86 -26.96
CA HIS A 282 10.76 -13.05 -26.42
C HIS A 282 10.04 -14.34 -26.83
N ILE A 283 8.75 -14.48 -26.52
CA ILE A 283 8.03 -15.75 -26.69
C ILE A 283 7.75 -16.10 -28.16
N THR A 284 7.69 -15.10 -29.05
CA THR A 284 7.42 -15.32 -30.48
C THR A 284 8.68 -15.54 -31.32
N ASN A 285 9.87 -15.33 -30.76
CA ASN A 285 11.14 -15.45 -31.47
C ASN A 285 12.04 -16.52 -30.82
N PRO A 286 12.19 -17.71 -31.43
CA PRO A 286 13.09 -18.76 -30.93
C PRO A 286 14.57 -18.37 -30.88
N LYS A 287 14.99 -17.33 -31.60
CA LYS A 287 16.36 -16.79 -31.63
C LYS A 287 16.45 -15.45 -30.89
N PHE A 288 15.60 -15.26 -29.89
CA PHE A 288 15.60 -14.03 -29.11
C PHE A 288 16.98 -13.74 -28.52
N ASN A 289 17.51 -12.56 -28.83
CA ASN A 289 18.74 -12.05 -28.27
C ASN A 289 18.61 -10.54 -28.11
N TYR A 290 18.77 -10.07 -26.88
CA TYR A 290 18.69 -8.66 -26.56
C TYR A 290 19.79 -8.31 -25.57
N GLN A 291 20.63 -7.35 -25.95
CA GLN A 291 21.64 -6.81 -25.06
C GLN A 291 21.12 -5.50 -24.44
N PRO A 292 20.88 -5.47 -23.13
CA PRO A 292 20.40 -4.28 -22.46
C PRO A 292 21.50 -3.20 -22.38
N ASN A 293 21.06 -1.95 -22.25
CA ASN A 293 21.90 -0.75 -22.21
C ASN A 293 21.29 0.31 -21.28
N ASP A 294 21.90 1.49 -21.21
CA ASP A 294 21.44 2.61 -20.38
C ASP A 294 20.02 3.12 -20.70
N THR A 295 19.47 2.81 -21.87
CA THR A 295 18.08 3.17 -22.26
C THR A 295 17.05 2.10 -21.90
N THR A 296 17.51 0.93 -21.43
CA THR A 296 16.63 -0.19 -21.06
C THR A 296 15.95 0.09 -19.73
N SER A 297 14.62 -0.07 -19.69
CA SER A 297 13.86 0.18 -18.47
C SER A 297 14.20 -0.83 -17.37
N LYS A 298 14.09 -0.40 -16.11
CA LYS A 298 14.27 -1.27 -14.94
C LYS A 298 13.39 -2.54 -14.98
N GLN A 299 12.18 -2.42 -15.51
CA GLN A 299 11.26 -3.55 -15.68
C GLN A 299 11.81 -4.59 -16.68
N ILE A 300 12.35 -4.15 -17.81
CA ILE A 300 12.96 -5.06 -18.80
C ILE A 300 14.23 -5.69 -18.23
N TRP A 301 15.03 -4.94 -17.48
CA TRP A 301 16.17 -5.48 -16.74
C TRP A 301 15.78 -6.62 -15.81
N ARG A 302 14.78 -6.39 -14.96
CA ARG A 302 14.27 -7.41 -14.03
C ARG A 302 13.70 -8.61 -14.76
N TYR A 303 13.05 -8.38 -15.90
CA TYR A 303 12.53 -9.45 -16.74
C TYR A 303 13.64 -10.31 -17.32
N LEU A 304 14.67 -9.69 -17.89
CA LEU A 304 15.83 -10.41 -18.42
C LEU A 304 16.51 -11.26 -17.34
N SER A 305 16.66 -10.70 -16.14
CA SER A 305 17.21 -11.42 -14.99
C SER A 305 16.34 -12.62 -14.60
N SER A 306 15.06 -12.39 -14.30
CA SER A 306 14.14 -13.44 -13.85
C SER A 306 13.85 -14.51 -14.91
N SER A 307 13.95 -14.18 -16.20
CA SER A 307 13.81 -15.13 -17.31
C SER A 307 15.12 -15.81 -17.72
N ASN A 308 16.24 -15.58 -17.03
CA ASN A 308 17.58 -16.07 -17.39
C ASN A 308 18.02 -15.72 -18.82
N LEU A 309 17.69 -14.51 -19.27
CA LEU A 309 18.03 -13.96 -20.59
C LEU A 309 19.24 -13.02 -20.56
N LEU A 310 19.77 -12.74 -19.38
CA LEU A 310 21.01 -11.98 -19.22
C LEU A 310 22.22 -12.81 -19.66
N ALA A 311 23.23 -12.12 -20.21
CA ALA A 311 24.49 -12.75 -20.56
C ALA A 311 25.18 -13.30 -19.31
N ASN A 312 25.77 -14.48 -19.41
CA ASN A 312 26.56 -15.03 -18.32
C ASN A 312 27.77 -14.12 -18.07
N ILE A 313 27.98 -13.74 -16.80
CA ILE A 313 29.07 -12.86 -16.40
C ILE A 313 30.44 -13.43 -16.79
N GLN A 314 30.60 -14.76 -16.82
CA GLN A 314 31.84 -15.40 -17.23
C GLN A 314 32.22 -15.11 -18.70
N ASP A 315 31.25 -14.79 -19.55
CA ASP A 315 31.45 -14.52 -20.97
C ASP A 315 31.80 -13.04 -21.26
N ILE A 316 31.82 -12.19 -20.24
CA ILE A 316 32.12 -10.76 -20.41
C ILE A 316 33.62 -10.55 -20.61
N GLU A 317 33.98 -9.83 -21.66
CA GLU A 317 35.35 -9.37 -21.88
C GLU A 317 35.70 -8.22 -20.94
N LEU A 318 36.80 -8.36 -20.17
CA LEU A 318 37.23 -7.35 -19.19
C LEU A 318 37.64 -6.00 -19.82
N THR A 319 37.91 -5.99 -21.12
CA THR A 319 38.22 -4.79 -21.90
C THR A 319 36.99 -3.95 -22.23
N ASP A 320 35.79 -4.54 -22.13
CA ASP A 320 34.52 -3.88 -22.41
C ASP A 320 33.99 -3.22 -21.13
N LEU A 321 34.61 -2.10 -20.76
CA LEU A 321 34.26 -1.35 -19.54
C LEU A 321 32.81 -0.87 -19.54
N ASP A 322 32.22 -0.60 -20.71
CA ASP A 322 30.81 -0.19 -20.82
C ASP A 322 29.87 -1.32 -20.40
N LYS A 323 30.17 -2.57 -20.78
CA LYS A 323 29.43 -3.75 -20.29
C LYS A 323 29.56 -3.93 -18.78
N ILE A 324 30.76 -3.74 -18.24
CA ILE A 324 30.99 -3.89 -16.79
C ILE A 324 30.23 -2.80 -16.02
N ALA A 325 30.27 -1.55 -16.49
CA ALA A 325 29.47 -0.46 -15.91
C ALA A 325 27.97 -0.79 -15.91
N THR A 326 27.49 -1.40 -16.99
CA THR A 326 26.09 -1.83 -17.10
C THR A 326 25.74 -2.87 -16.04
N ILE A 327 26.68 -3.77 -15.71
CA ILE A 327 26.48 -4.80 -14.68
C ILE A 327 26.54 -4.21 -13.29
N GLU A 328 27.48 -3.30 -13.00
CA GLU A 328 27.52 -2.57 -11.73
C GLU A 328 26.18 -1.89 -11.43
N LYS A 329 25.60 -1.21 -12.44
CA LYS A 329 24.25 -0.62 -12.34
C LYS A 329 23.16 -1.68 -12.15
N ALA A 330 23.23 -2.79 -12.87
CA ALA A 330 22.25 -3.85 -12.76
C ALA A 330 22.31 -4.57 -11.39
N THR A 331 23.51 -4.72 -10.79
CA THR A 331 23.70 -5.22 -9.42
C THR A 331 23.15 -4.23 -8.39
N HIS A 332 23.35 -2.93 -8.57
CA HIS A 332 22.73 -1.90 -7.72
C HIS A 332 21.20 -2.01 -7.71
N GLU A 333 20.62 -2.28 -8.88
CA GLU A 333 19.18 -2.51 -9.04
C GLU A 333 18.73 -3.93 -8.62
N LYS A 334 19.64 -4.74 -8.08
CA LYS A 334 19.42 -6.13 -7.61
C LYS A 334 19.01 -7.11 -8.72
N ASN A 335 19.37 -6.83 -9.96
CA ASN A 335 19.14 -7.71 -11.11
C ASN A 335 20.27 -8.74 -11.31
N TYR A 336 21.45 -8.49 -10.74
CA TYR A 336 22.52 -9.46 -10.51
C TYR A 336 22.84 -9.52 -9.03
N THR A 337 23.42 -10.62 -8.57
CA THR A 337 23.89 -10.70 -7.20
C THR A 337 25.18 -9.91 -7.01
N GLU A 338 25.45 -9.50 -5.77
CA GLU A 338 26.73 -8.87 -5.42
C GLU A 338 27.90 -9.86 -5.65
N ASP A 339 27.72 -11.13 -5.29
CA ASP A 339 28.72 -12.20 -5.51
C ASP A 339 29.14 -12.30 -6.98
N GLU A 340 28.15 -12.25 -7.89
CA GLU A 340 28.35 -12.27 -9.33
C GLU A 340 29.20 -11.08 -9.83
N LEU A 341 28.91 -9.87 -9.34
CA LEU A 341 29.71 -8.68 -9.62
C LEU A 341 31.14 -8.81 -9.07
N PHE A 342 31.28 -9.34 -7.86
CA PHE A 342 32.59 -9.47 -7.22
C PHE A 342 33.43 -10.59 -7.83
N ASP A 343 32.83 -11.64 -8.36
CA ASP A 343 33.52 -12.63 -9.20
C ASP A 343 34.05 -12.02 -10.51
N LEU A 344 33.32 -11.07 -11.10
CA LEU A 344 33.82 -10.27 -12.23
C LEU A 344 35.04 -9.44 -11.80
N TYR A 345 34.99 -8.77 -10.65
CA TYR A 345 36.14 -8.00 -10.13
C TYR A 345 37.36 -8.86 -9.85
N LYS A 346 37.19 -10.09 -9.34
CA LYS A 346 38.30 -11.04 -9.10
C LYS A 346 39.05 -11.43 -10.38
N ARG A 347 38.44 -11.27 -11.55
CA ARG A 347 39.07 -11.60 -12.85
C ARG A 347 40.02 -10.53 -13.36
N PHE A 348 39.94 -9.28 -12.86
CA PHE A 348 40.87 -8.22 -13.24
C PHE A 348 42.30 -8.58 -12.83
N GLN A 349 43.24 -8.35 -13.75
CA GLN A 349 44.66 -8.68 -13.55
C GLN A 349 45.43 -7.43 -13.10
N PHE A 350 45.69 -7.32 -11.80
CA PHE A 350 46.55 -6.28 -11.24
C PHE A 350 47.93 -6.83 -10.91
N ASN A 351 48.97 -6.02 -11.11
CA ASN A 351 50.32 -6.40 -10.72
C ASN A 351 50.54 -6.24 -9.20
N ILE A 352 51.58 -6.91 -8.68
CA ILE A 352 51.87 -6.89 -7.24
C ILE A 352 52.13 -5.47 -6.70
N TYR A 353 52.72 -4.58 -7.49
CA TYR A 353 52.96 -3.21 -7.06
C TYR A 353 51.65 -2.45 -6.89
N GLN A 354 50.65 -2.70 -7.73
CA GLN A 354 49.31 -2.12 -7.63
C GLN A 354 48.57 -2.61 -6.38
N LEU A 355 48.62 -3.92 -6.11
CA LEU A 355 47.99 -4.53 -4.93
C LEU A 355 48.64 -4.11 -3.61
N LEU A 356 49.95 -3.80 -3.61
CA LEU A 356 50.65 -3.27 -2.44
C LEU A 356 50.41 -1.77 -2.22
N ASN A 357 50.10 -1.02 -3.29
CA ASN A 357 49.93 0.43 -3.26
C ASN A 357 48.56 0.84 -3.81
N ILE A 358 47.48 0.26 -3.27
CA ILE A 358 46.09 0.41 -3.77
C ILE A 358 45.71 1.89 -3.93
N LYS A 359 45.94 2.71 -2.90
CA LYS A 359 45.55 4.12 -2.88
C LYS A 359 46.23 4.94 -3.99
N GLU A 360 47.52 4.77 -4.20
CA GLU A 360 48.24 5.51 -5.25
C GLU A 360 47.93 4.97 -6.64
N SER A 361 47.81 3.65 -6.76
CA SER A 361 47.52 2.99 -8.04
C SER A 361 46.11 3.30 -8.54
N SER A 362 45.14 3.39 -7.63
CA SER A 362 43.74 3.70 -7.96
C SER A 362 43.54 5.07 -8.63
N LYS A 363 44.46 6.03 -8.44
CA LYS A 363 44.36 7.38 -9.04
C LYS A 363 44.58 7.39 -10.55
N LEU A 364 45.22 6.34 -11.08
CA LEU A 364 45.57 6.21 -12.50
C LEU A 364 44.65 5.26 -13.26
N LEU A 365 43.69 4.65 -12.57
CA LEU A 365 42.77 3.65 -13.10
C LEU A 365 41.40 4.26 -13.40
N THR A 366 40.63 3.63 -14.27
CA THR A 366 39.21 3.95 -14.43
C THR A 366 38.44 3.64 -13.16
N ASN A 367 37.23 4.20 -12.99
CA ASN A 367 36.45 4.01 -11.77
C ASN A 367 36.11 2.53 -11.51
N ILE A 368 35.85 1.76 -12.57
CA ILE A 368 35.60 0.30 -12.51
C ILE A 368 36.86 -0.44 -12.04
N GLU A 369 38.00 -0.19 -12.70
CA GLU A 369 39.27 -0.81 -12.34
C GLU A 369 39.70 -0.44 -10.90
N LYS A 370 39.42 0.79 -10.48
CA LYS A 370 39.63 1.29 -9.12
C LYS A 370 38.78 0.53 -8.10
N ARG A 371 37.50 0.29 -8.36
CA ARG A 371 36.63 -0.56 -7.51
C ARG A 371 37.15 -1.99 -7.46
N ALA A 372 37.47 -2.59 -8.61
CA ALA A 372 37.99 -3.95 -8.70
C ALA A 372 39.32 -4.12 -7.94
N LEU A 373 40.26 -3.18 -8.09
CA LEU A 373 41.54 -3.18 -7.36
C LEU A 373 41.32 -3.06 -5.85
N THR A 374 40.41 -2.18 -5.43
CA THR A 374 40.11 -1.95 -4.01
C THR A 374 39.48 -3.19 -3.39
N TYR A 375 38.53 -3.83 -4.08
CA TYR A 375 37.91 -5.09 -3.65
C TYR A 375 38.94 -6.23 -3.51
N GLN A 376 39.77 -6.46 -4.54
CA GLN A 376 40.86 -7.44 -4.43
C GLN A 376 41.84 -7.10 -3.29
N GLY A 377 42.09 -5.82 -3.07
CA GLY A 377 42.87 -5.30 -1.96
C GLY A 377 42.30 -5.64 -0.58
N ILE A 378 40.98 -5.54 -0.41
CA ILE A 378 40.28 -5.93 0.83
C ILE A 378 40.48 -7.43 1.11
N LEU A 379 40.37 -8.28 0.07
CA LEU A 379 40.51 -9.73 0.20
C LEU A 379 41.92 -10.16 0.69
N ILE A 380 42.96 -9.42 0.33
CA ILE A 380 44.36 -9.75 0.69
C ILE A 380 44.87 -9.00 1.93
N THR A 381 44.18 -7.95 2.39
CA THR A 381 44.64 -7.12 3.51
C THR A 381 44.26 -7.75 4.85
N THR A 382 45.26 -8.08 5.65
CA THR A 382 45.07 -8.66 7.00
C THR A 382 45.08 -7.61 8.13
N GLU A 383 45.59 -6.41 7.88
CA GLU A 383 45.65 -5.34 8.87
C GLU A 383 44.28 -4.66 9.00
N LEU A 384 43.63 -4.82 10.17
CA LEU A 384 42.26 -4.38 10.43
C LEU A 384 42.01 -2.91 10.06
N ASP A 385 42.92 -2.03 10.46
CA ASP A 385 42.81 -0.58 10.22
C ASP A 385 42.77 -0.25 8.73
N LYS A 386 43.64 -0.90 7.95
CA LYS A 386 43.69 -0.75 6.50
C LYS A 386 42.50 -1.40 5.82
N LYS A 387 42.06 -2.58 6.28
CA LYS A 387 40.89 -3.29 5.75
C LYS A 387 39.62 -2.42 5.91
N LEU A 388 39.39 -1.86 7.09
CA LEU A 388 38.28 -0.94 7.36
C LEU A 388 38.35 0.35 6.52
N GLN A 389 39.54 0.90 6.32
CA GLN A 389 39.71 2.04 5.43
C GLN A 389 39.37 1.70 3.97
N LEU A 390 39.81 0.54 3.47
CA LEU A 390 39.50 0.11 2.11
C LEU A 390 38.01 -0.20 1.91
N LEU A 391 37.34 -0.79 2.91
CA LEU A 391 35.88 -1.00 2.89
C LEU A 391 35.12 0.32 2.78
N LYS A 392 35.54 1.31 3.57
CA LYS A 392 34.98 2.66 3.49
C LYS A 392 35.24 3.29 2.11
N ASP A 393 36.48 3.26 1.63
CA ASP A 393 36.85 3.81 0.33
C ASP A 393 36.05 3.15 -0.80
N LEU A 394 35.89 1.82 -0.78
CA LEU A 394 35.10 1.10 -1.77
C LEU A 394 33.63 1.53 -1.74
N LYS A 395 33.03 1.63 -0.54
CA LYS A 395 31.64 2.11 -0.39
C LYS A 395 31.48 3.53 -0.94
N ASP A 396 32.43 4.42 -0.66
CA ASP A 396 32.43 5.78 -1.18
C ASP A 396 32.52 5.77 -2.73
N TYR A 397 33.31 4.88 -3.34
CA TYR A 397 33.39 4.75 -4.80
C TYR A 397 32.10 4.24 -5.48
N PHE A 398 31.26 3.48 -4.77
CA PHE A 398 29.94 3.11 -5.26
C PHE A 398 28.95 4.27 -5.10
N ILE A 399 29.02 5.01 -3.99
CA ILE A 399 28.18 6.21 -3.75
C ILE A 399 28.48 7.31 -4.78
N ASP A 400 29.76 7.56 -5.10
CA ASP A 400 30.17 8.59 -6.05
C ASP A 400 29.57 8.38 -7.46
N GLU A 401 29.23 7.13 -7.81
CA GLU A 401 28.62 6.75 -9.08
C GLU A 401 27.11 6.47 -8.97
N ASN A 402 26.48 6.73 -7.83
CA ASN A 402 25.07 6.41 -7.52
C ASN A 402 24.72 4.93 -7.75
N ILE A 403 25.62 4.03 -7.36
CA ILE A 403 25.44 2.57 -7.43
C ILE A 403 25.68 1.93 -6.05
N GLU A 404 25.34 2.64 -4.97
CA GLU A 404 25.65 2.28 -3.59
C GLU A 404 25.15 0.90 -3.15
N ASN A 405 23.97 0.47 -3.61
CA ASN A 405 23.36 -0.81 -3.27
C ASN A 405 24.08 -2.04 -3.86
N ALA A 406 25.11 -1.86 -4.72
CA ALA A 406 25.84 -2.97 -5.33
C ALA A 406 26.93 -3.58 -4.41
N PHE A 407 27.03 -3.11 -3.15
CA PHE A 407 28.04 -3.54 -2.18
C PHE A 407 27.47 -3.57 -0.75
N ASP A 408 26.15 -3.56 -0.56
CA ASP A 408 25.58 -3.49 0.79
C ASP A 408 25.72 -4.81 1.53
N GLN A 409 25.36 -5.92 0.89
CA GLN A 409 25.37 -7.23 1.52
C GLN A 409 26.79 -7.71 1.78
N GLU A 410 27.67 -7.58 0.78
CA GLU A 410 29.07 -7.96 0.90
C GLU A 410 29.80 -7.10 1.93
N LEU A 411 29.47 -5.80 2.03
CA LEU A 411 29.99 -4.94 3.10
C LEU A 411 29.56 -5.46 4.48
N ILE A 412 28.28 -5.75 4.67
CA ILE A 412 27.77 -6.30 5.94
C ILE A 412 28.50 -7.60 6.28
N ASN A 413 28.64 -8.52 5.31
CA ASN A 413 29.36 -9.78 5.49
C ASN A 413 30.79 -9.54 5.99
N PHE A 414 31.54 -8.60 5.39
CA PHE A 414 32.89 -8.26 5.85
C PHE A 414 32.93 -7.64 7.25
N LEU A 415 31.93 -6.85 7.63
CA LEU A 415 31.87 -6.20 8.93
C LEU A 415 31.49 -7.20 10.03
N GLU A 416 30.59 -8.15 9.75
CA GLU A 416 30.19 -9.21 10.70
C GLU A 416 31.35 -10.15 11.08
N GLU A 417 32.35 -10.31 10.21
CA GLU A 417 33.57 -11.09 10.50
C GLU A 417 34.50 -10.43 11.54
N ILE A 418 34.30 -9.14 11.86
CA ILE A 418 35.19 -8.35 12.70
C ILE A 418 34.63 -8.30 14.13
N ASP A 419 35.48 -8.54 15.14
CA ASP A 419 35.09 -8.34 16.53
C ASP A 419 34.88 -6.83 16.82
N ALA A 420 33.66 -6.48 17.23
CA ALA A 420 33.28 -5.10 17.55
C ALA A 420 34.19 -4.43 18.59
N SER A 421 34.83 -5.21 19.47
CA SER A 421 35.75 -4.69 20.49
C SER A 421 37.14 -4.32 19.97
N GLU A 422 37.52 -4.81 18.78
CA GLU A 422 38.82 -4.57 18.15
C GLU A 422 38.81 -3.35 17.21
N ILE A 423 37.66 -2.70 17.04
CA ILE A 423 37.47 -1.60 16.08
C ILE A 423 38.15 -0.32 16.56
N PRO A 424 39.06 0.28 15.76
CA PRO A 424 39.66 1.57 16.08
C PRO A 424 38.60 2.68 16.16
N LEU A 425 38.74 3.59 17.13
CA LEU A 425 37.78 4.68 17.39
C LEU A 425 37.37 5.47 16.14
N LYS A 426 38.30 5.71 15.21
CA LYS A 426 38.05 6.45 13.95
C LYS A 426 37.10 5.74 12.97
N HIS A 427 36.86 4.43 13.12
CA HIS A 427 36.00 3.63 12.26
C HIS A 427 34.67 3.23 12.92
N THR A 428 34.50 3.50 14.22
CA THR A 428 33.29 3.14 15.00
C THR A 428 32.00 3.62 14.35
N THR A 429 31.94 4.89 13.94
CA THR A 429 30.74 5.48 13.31
C THR A 429 30.40 4.81 11.98
N PHE A 430 31.40 4.38 11.22
CA PHE A 430 31.18 3.65 9.97
C PHE A 430 30.62 2.25 10.25
N TYR A 431 31.19 1.53 11.21
CA TYR A 431 30.74 0.19 11.59
C TYR A 431 29.31 0.17 12.13
N GLU A 432 29.01 1.05 13.10
CA GLU A 432 27.69 1.12 13.74
C GLU A 432 26.57 1.51 12.77
N LYS A 433 26.89 2.31 11.74
CA LYS A 433 25.92 2.74 10.72
C LYS A 433 25.34 1.56 9.94
N TYR A 434 26.16 0.55 9.62
CA TYR A 434 25.76 -0.54 8.71
C TYR A 434 25.37 -1.84 9.42
N ILE A 435 25.81 -2.08 10.66
CA ILE A 435 25.44 -3.29 11.46
C ILE A 435 24.07 -3.16 12.14
N ASN A 436 23.61 -1.94 12.46
CA ASN A 436 22.41 -1.73 13.29
C ASN A 436 21.07 -1.67 12.52
N SER A 437 21.08 -1.78 11.18
CA SER A 437 19.89 -1.62 10.34
C SER A 437 18.89 -2.78 10.37
N GLU A 438 19.24 -3.96 10.91
CA GLU A 438 18.40 -5.18 10.76
C GLU A 438 17.70 -5.71 12.02
N LYS A 439 17.76 -5.05 13.18
CA LYS A 439 17.20 -5.63 14.44
C LYS A 439 16.11 -4.80 15.11
N VAL A 440 14.91 -4.77 14.52
CA VAL A 440 13.68 -4.47 15.27
C VAL A 440 12.97 -5.77 15.64
N ILE A 441 13.45 -6.39 16.73
CA ILE A 441 12.87 -7.62 17.30
C ILE A 441 11.55 -7.29 18.03
N LYS A 442 10.50 -8.09 17.78
CA LYS A 442 9.26 -8.15 18.58
C LYS A 442 9.58 -8.50 20.04
N LYS A 443 9.72 -7.48 20.88
CA LYS A 443 9.97 -7.61 22.32
C LYS A 443 8.67 -7.87 23.08
N ASN A 444 8.72 -8.80 24.04
CA ASN A 444 7.60 -9.06 24.95
C ASN A 444 7.40 -7.88 25.92
N ILE A 445 6.14 -7.54 26.21
CA ILE A 445 5.77 -6.48 27.17
C ILE A 445 6.07 -6.95 28.61
N LYS A 446 6.97 -6.26 29.32
CA LYS A 446 7.23 -6.48 30.74
C LYS A 446 6.40 -5.53 31.59
N ILE A 447 5.57 -6.10 32.47
CA ILE A 447 4.74 -5.34 33.42
C ILE A 447 5.55 -4.97 34.66
N ASN A 448 5.54 -3.69 35.04
CA ASN A 448 6.13 -3.16 36.25
C ASN A 448 5.08 -2.39 37.07
N ASN A 449 4.50 -3.03 38.09
CA ASN A 449 3.45 -2.40 38.93
C ASN A 449 3.94 -1.28 39.86
N LYS A 450 5.24 -0.94 39.85
CA LYS A 450 5.75 0.22 40.60
C LYS A 450 5.48 1.53 39.86
N ILE A 451 5.34 1.49 38.54
CA ILE A 451 5.16 2.65 37.67
C ILE A 451 3.77 2.52 37.03
N LEU A 452 2.95 3.58 37.08
CA LEU A 452 1.54 3.49 36.73
C LEU A 452 1.34 3.11 35.25
N HIS A 453 1.98 3.82 34.33
CA HIS A 453 1.91 3.53 32.89
C HIS A 453 2.51 2.18 32.48
N GLN A 454 3.29 1.52 33.34
CA GLN A 454 3.89 0.20 33.10
C GLN A 454 3.13 -0.94 33.81
N SER A 455 2.05 -0.61 34.52
CA SER A 455 1.36 -1.53 35.40
C SER A 455 0.43 -2.51 34.65
N LYS A 456 -0.21 -3.40 35.39
CA LYS A 456 -1.27 -4.28 34.87
C LYS A 456 -2.44 -3.53 34.21
N LEU A 457 -2.57 -2.22 34.41
CA LEU A 457 -3.60 -1.41 33.77
C LEU A 457 -3.51 -1.44 32.25
N ILE A 458 -2.32 -1.63 31.67
CA ILE A 458 -2.12 -1.76 30.21
C ILE A 458 -2.95 -2.93 29.63
N ASN A 459 -3.17 -4.00 30.41
CA ASN A 459 -3.93 -5.16 29.95
C ASN A 459 -5.40 -4.85 29.65
N TYR A 460 -5.92 -3.70 30.11
CA TYR A 460 -7.23 -3.21 29.70
C TYR A 460 -7.30 -2.96 28.19
N PHE A 461 -6.30 -2.29 27.61
CA PHE A 461 -6.26 -1.99 26.18
C PHE A 461 -6.00 -3.23 25.30
N LYS A 462 -5.64 -4.36 25.92
CA LYS A 462 -5.59 -5.68 25.27
C LYS A 462 -6.92 -6.44 25.31
N GLY A 463 -7.94 -5.90 25.98
CA GLY A 463 -9.19 -6.60 26.26
C GLY A 463 -9.10 -7.68 27.35
N GLU A 464 -7.99 -7.74 28.10
CA GLU A 464 -7.75 -8.78 29.13
C GLU A 464 -8.28 -8.39 30.52
N MET A 465 -8.82 -7.17 30.68
CA MET A 465 -9.33 -6.68 31.96
C MET A 465 -10.71 -6.03 31.83
N SER A 466 -11.63 -6.36 32.74
CA SER A 466 -12.98 -5.76 32.73
C SER A 466 -12.98 -4.32 33.27
N PRO A 467 -13.84 -3.42 32.76
CA PRO A 467 -13.89 -2.01 33.20
C PRO A 467 -14.00 -1.83 34.71
N LYS A 468 -14.83 -2.64 35.38
CA LYS A 468 -14.98 -2.62 36.85
C LYS A 468 -13.68 -2.94 37.59
N LYS A 469 -12.90 -3.90 37.07
CA LYS A 469 -11.63 -4.31 37.67
C LYS A 469 -10.56 -3.22 37.46
N VAL A 470 -10.51 -2.65 36.27
CA VAL A 470 -9.62 -1.52 35.94
C VAL A 470 -9.93 -0.31 36.82
N GLN A 471 -11.21 0.04 36.97
CA GLN A 471 -11.64 1.15 37.82
C GLN A 471 -11.17 1.00 39.27
N LYS A 472 -11.23 -0.22 39.82
CA LYS A 472 -10.71 -0.49 41.16
C LYS A 472 -9.19 -0.33 41.20
N GLU A 473 -8.49 -0.95 40.24
CA GLU A 473 -7.03 -0.98 40.18
C GLU A 473 -6.42 0.44 39.99
N ILE A 474 -7.02 1.28 39.14
CA ILE A 474 -6.55 2.67 38.93
C ILE A 474 -6.72 3.50 40.19
N ASN A 475 -7.89 3.42 40.85
CA ASN A 475 -8.15 4.17 42.07
C ASN A 475 -7.28 3.70 43.25
N ASP A 476 -6.94 2.41 43.32
CA ASP A 476 -6.02 1.85 44.32
C ASP A 476 -4.57 2.27 44.03
N SER A 477 -4.17 2.33 42.75
CA SER A 477 -2.83 2.80 42.34
C SER A 477 -2.65 4.28 42.61
N LEU A 478 -3.60 5.14 42.22
CA LEU A 478 -3.57 6.58 42.52
C LEU A 478 -3.59 6.87 44.03
N LYS A 479 -4.27 6.04 44.84
CA LYS A 479 -4.22 6.12 46.31
C LYS A 479 -2.82 5.90 46.87
N LYS A 480 -2.07 4.95 46.28
CA LYS A 480 -0.68 4.65 46.68
C LYS A 480 0.25 5.79 46.26
N ILE A 481 0.11 6.27 45.03
CA ILE A 481 0.89 7.39 44.49
C ILE A 481 0.68 8.66 45.33
N LYS A 482 -0.56 9.02 45.66
CA LYS A 482 -0.85 10.17 46.55
C LYS A 482 -0.19 10.09 47.92
N LYS A 483 0.09 8.88 48.43
CA LYS A 483 0.79 8.68 49.71
C LYS A 483 2.30 8.71 49.56
N ASP A 484 2.82 8.37 48.39
CA ASP A 484 4.25 8.33 48.10
C ASP A 484 4.72 9.69 47.55
N LYS A 485 5.22 10.55 48.44
CA LYS A 485 5.75 11.86 48.06
C LYS A 485 6.98 11.80 47.13
N LYS A 486 7.59 10.63 46.94
CA LYS A 486 8.76 10.46 46.05
C LYS A 486 8.37 10.05 44.63
N TYR A 487 7.11 9.69 44.39
CA TYR A 487 6.67 9.28 43.06
C TYR A 487 6.60 10.50 42.14
N PHE A 488 7.30 10.43 41.00
CA PHE A 488 7.20 11.42 39.93
C PHE A 488 6.11 11.00 38.96
N PHE A 489 5.06 11.80 38.85
CA PHE A 489 3.96 11.56 37.92
C PHE A 489 4.37 12.01 36.52
N SER A 490 4.56 11.08 35.60
CA SER A 490 5.02 11.39 34.25
C SER A 490 3.86 11.68 33.29
N ILE A 491 4.17 12.29 32.14
CA ILE A 491 3.19 12.47 31.06
C ILE A 491 2.63 11.13 30.58
N LYS A 492 3.44 10.06 30.57
CA LYS A 492 2.94 8.71 30.24
C LYS A 492 1.91 8.19 31.27
N ASP A 493 2.04 8.57 32.54
CA ASP A 493 1.03 8.27 33.55
C ASP A 493 -0.26 9.08 33.30
N LEU A 494 -0.14 10.33 32.86
CA LEU A 494 -1.27 11.19 32.46
C LEU A 494 -2.01 10.60 31.25
N ILE A 495 -1.28 10.23 30.19
CA ILE A 495 -1.80 9.57 28.98
C ILE A 495 -2.67 8.36 29.35
N LEU A 496 -2.16 7.49 30.23
CA LEU A 496 -2.90 6.32 30.69
C LEU A 496 -4.21 6.73 31.40
N VAL A 497 -4.15 7.72 32.29
CA VAL A 497 -5.33 8.16 33.05
C VAL A 497 -6.38 8.78 32.15
N GLU A 498 -6.00 9.66 31.22
CA GLU A 498 -6.94 10.32 30.30
C GLU A 498 -7.55 9.32 29.31
N ALA A 499 -6.78 8.38 28.77
CA ALA A 499 -7.32 7.32 27.93
C ALA A 499 -8.38 6.46 28.67
N LEU A 500 -8.13 6.12 29.95
CA LEU A 500 -9.11 5.40 30.76
C LEU A 500 -10.37 6.25 31.05
N LYS A 501 -10.21 7.56 31.30
CA LYS A 501 -11.35 8.47 31.50
C LYS A 501 -12.20 8.60 30.24
N SER A 502 -11.58 8.69 29.07
CA SER A 502 -12.26 8.72 27.77
C SER A 502 -13.19 7.51 27.60
N ASP A 503 -12.70 6.33 28.02
CA ASP A 503 -13.47 5.08 28.06
C ASP A 503 -14.53 5.03 29.19
N LYS A 504 -14.84 6.17 29.82
CA LYS A 504 -15.82 6.32 30.91
C LYS A 504 -15.47 5.50 32.16
N ILE A 505 -14.20 5.17 32.37
CA ILE A 505 -13.74 4.52 33.61
C ILE A 505 -13.69 5.56 34.72
N GLY A 506 -14.47 5.32 35.79
CA GLY A 506 -14.60 6.27 36.89
C GLY A 506 -13.33 6.45 37.73
N VAL A 507 -12.51 7.44 37.39
CA VAL A 507 -11.39 7.93 38.21
C VAL A 507 -11.91 8.91 39.24
N SER A 508 -11.58 8.71 40.52
CA SER A 508 -12.11 9.54 41.61
C SER A 508 -11.54 10.98 41.56
N SER A 509 -12.42 11.98 41.58
CA SER A 509 -12.06 13.42 41.53
C SER A 509 -11.10 13.88 42.63
N LYS A 510 -11.02 13.16 43.76
CA LYS A 510 -10.05 13.41 44.85
C LYS A 510 -8.58 13.25 44.45
N TYR A 511 -8.31 12.75 43.24
CA TYR A 511 -6.99 12.55 42.66
C TYR A 511 -6.66 13.57 41.56
N ASN A 512 -7.55 14.52 41.25
CA ASN A 512 -7.30 15.53 40.22
C ASN A 512 -6.11 16.42 40.58
N ASP A 513 -5.88 16.69 41.87
CA ASP A 513 -4.74 17.51 42.32
C ASP A 513 -3.36 16.82 42.15
N LEU A 514 -3.30 15.59 41.62
CA LEU A 514 -2.04 14.86 41.42
C LEU A 514 -1.31 15.27 40.14
N TYR A 515 -2.00 15.89 39.19
CA TYR A 515 -1.48 16.27 37.89
C TYR A 515 -2.22 17.50 37.40
N GLU A 516 -1.52 18.39 36.71
CA GLU A 516 -2.15 19.46 35.95
C GLU A 516 -2.43 18.94 34.55
N ILE A 517 -3.63 19.24 34.04
CA ILE A 517 -3.92 19.06 32.61
C ILE A 517 -3.33 20.29 31.92
N GLU A 518 -2.06 20.23 31.58
CA GLU A 518 -1.51 21.22 30.66
C GLU A 518 -2.16 20.98 29.29
N VAL A 519 -2.91 21.98 28.81
CA VAL A 519 -3.49 22.01 27.44
C VAL A 519 -2.39 22.19 26.37
N ALA A 520 -1.13 22.26 26.79
CA ALA A 520 -0.03 22.67 25.95
C ALA A 520 0.41 21.52 25.03
N GLY A 521 0.14 21.68 23.75
CA GLY A 521 0.90 20.96 22.71
C GLY A 521 0.10 20.61 21.46
N MET A 522 -1.23 20.50 21.53
CA MET A 522 -2.01 20.17 20.34
C MET A 522 -1.92 21.30 19.31
N PRO A 523 -1.47 21.02 18.09
CA PRO A 523 -1.52 21.97 16.99
C PRO A 523 -2.95 22.48 16.76
N ALA A 524 -3.10 23.80 16.57
CA ALA A 524 -4.41 24.45 16.48
C ALA A 524 -5.24 23.98 15.27
N ASP A 525 -4.56 23.56 14.21
CA ASP A 525 -5.15 22.94 13.02
C ASP A 525 -5.82 21.59 13.36
N ILE A 526 -5.18 20.72 14.16
CA ILE A 526 -5.79 19.46 14.60
C ILE A 526 -7.07 19.70 15.38
N GLN A 527 -7.05 20.62 16.36
CA GLN A 527 -8.27 20.93 17.12
C GLN A 527 -9.36 21.51 16.20
N SER A 528 -8.99 22.37 15.24
CA SER A 528 -9.93 22.89 14.25
C SER A 528 -10.56 21.78 13.42
N PHE A 529 -9.79 20.77 12.98
CA PHE A 529 -10.34 19.64 12.23
C PHE A 529 -11.31 18.81 13.07
N ILE A 530 -10.99 18.58 14.35
CA ILE A 530 -11.87 17.86 15.28
C ILE A 530 -13.18 18.63 15.47
N ASP A 531 -13.09 19.94 15.75
CA ASP A 531 -14.25 20.82 15.99
C ASP A 531 -15.15 20.91 14.75
N ASN A 532 -14.55 20.91 13.55
CA ASN A 532 -15.25 20.92 12.27
C ASN A 532 -15.77 19.52 11.83
N ARG A 533 -15.50 18.46 12.61
CA ARG A 533 -15.82 17.06 12.27
C ARG A 533 -15.16 16.58 10.97
N GLU A 534 -13.92 17.00 10.75
CA GLU A 534 -13.05 16.59 9.65
C GLU A 534 -12.11 15.47 10.11
N MET A 535 -12.69 14.31 10.48
CA MET A 535 -11.95 13.18 11.04
C MET A 535 -10.77 12.74 10.15
N GLY A 536 -11.00 12.61 8.83
CA GLY A 536 -9.96 12.22 7.88
C GLY A 536 -8.79 13.21 7.85
N ALA A 537 -9.06 14.52 7.83
CA ALA A 537 -8.03 15.56 7.84
C ALA A 537 -7.22 15.56 9.15
N ALA A 538 -7.90 15.46 10.30
CA ALA A 538 -7.24 15.35 11.61
C ALA A 538 -6.29 14.14 11.65
N MET A 539 -6.74 13.00 11.13
CA MET A 539 -5.97 11.76 11.09
C MET A 539 -4.76 11.84 10.15
N LEU A 540 -4.91 12.44 8.97
CA LEU A 540 -3.77 12.67 8.07
C LEU A 540 -2.74 13.61 8.70
N ARG A 541 -3.19 14.63 9.42
CA ARG A 541 -2.28 15.53 10.14
C ARG A 541 -1.50 14.80 11.24
N ILE A 542 -2.13 13.84 11.94
CA ILE A 542 -1.43 12.96 12.89
C ILE A 542 -0.36 12.11 12.18
N VAL A 543 -0.65 11.55 11.00
CA VAL A 543 0.34 10.80 10.19
C VAL A 543 1.54 11.69 9.85
N GLU A 544 1.28 12.92 9.40
CA GLU A 544 2.34 13.88 9.05
C GLU A 544 3.21 14.23 10.26
N ILE A 545 2.62 14.41 11.44
CA ILE A 545 3.34 14.71 12.69
C ILE A 545 4.21 13.54 13.14
N ILE A 546 3.72 12.30 13.03
CA ILE A 546 4.52 11.11 13.33
C ILE A 546 5.69 11.05 12.35
N GLY A 547 5.43 11.30 11.06
CA GLY A 547 6.46 11.49 10.05
C GLY A 547 7.42 10.31 9.95
N GLN A 548 8.73 10.59 10.07
CA GLN A 548 9.80 9.60 9.99
C GLN A 548 10.05 8.85 11.30
N ASP A 549 9.49 9.32 12.42
CA ASP A 549 9.75 8.76 13.74
C ASP A 549 8.84 7.56 14.02
N GLU A 550 9.41 6.52 14.62
CA GLU A 550 8.63 5.43 15.19
C GLU A 550 7.89 5.94 16.44
N ILE A 551 6.64 5.54 16.66
CA ILE A 551 5.78 6.10 17.74
C ILE A 551 6.42 5.92 19.13
N LYS A 552 7.25 4.90 19.31
CA LYS A 552 7.96 4.62 20.56
C LYS A 552 9.04 5.68 20.89
N ASP A 553 9.57 6.36 19.88
CA ASP A 553 10.69 7.30 19.97
C ASP A 553 10.22 8.76 20.00
N ILE A 554 8.94 9.01 19.71
CA ILE A 554 8.30 10.33 19.82
C ILE A 554 8.23 10.80 21.28
N GLU A 555 8.42 12.11 21.47
CA GLU A 555 8.35 12.76 22.79
C GLU A 555 6.99 12.52 23.49
N PRO A 556 6.97 12.26 24.81
CA PRO A 556 5.74 11.99 25.55
C PRO A 556 4.66 13.06 25.42
N GLU A 557 5.06 14.33 25.32
CA GLU A 557 4.21 15.51 25.08
C GLU A 557 3.46 15.39 23.75
N THR A 558 4.18 14.97 22.70
CA THR A 558 3.62 14.77 21.36
C THR A 558 2.67 13.58 21.34
N ILE A 559 3.04 12.46 21.98
CA ILE A 559 2.12 11.32 22.14
C ILE A 559 0.87 11.71 22.92
N TYR A 560 0.99 12.59 23.92
CA TYR A 560 -0.16 13.01 24.71
C TYR A 560 -1.22 13.69 23.85
N PHE A 561 -0.87 14.67 23.01
CA PHE A 561 -1.87 15.29 22.15
C PHE A 561 -2.39 14.37 21.05
N ILE A 562 -1.59 13.43 20.54
CA ILE A 562 -2.07 12.42 19.58
C ILE A 562 -3.15 11.56 20.24
N ILE A 563 -2.90 11.06 21.45
CA ILE A 563 -3.88 10.28 22.19
C ILE A 563 -5.12 11.11 22.55
N ASP A 564 -4.94 12.38 22.91
CA ASP A 564 -6.06 13.29 23.17
C ASP A 564 -6.93 13.50 21.93
N ALA A 565 -6.32 13.78 20.77
CA ALA A 565 -7.04 13.90 19.50
C ALA A 565 -7.83 12.62 19.17
N LEU A 566 -7.20 11.45 19.31
CA LEU A 566 -7.89 10.16 19.08
C LEU A 566 -9.02 9.90 20.07
N ASN A 567 -8.89 10.34 21.33
CA ASN A 567 -9.97 10.29 22.31
C ASN A 567 -11.14 11.18 21.91
N GLN A 568 -10.88 12.42 21.50
CA GLN A 568 -11.92 13.35 21.06
C GLN A 568 -12.67 12.84 19.80
N LEU A 569 -11.93 12.18 18.89
CA LEU A 569 -12.48 11.54 17.69
C LEU A 569 -13.15 10.17 17.95
N ASN A 570 -13.02 9.61 19.16
CA ASN A 570 -13.46 8.25 19.54
C ASN A 570 -12.82 7.12 18.70
N ILE A 571 -11.54 7.27 18.31
CA ILE A 571 -10.79 6.28 17.51
C ILE A 571 -10.07 5.30 18.46
N ASP A 572 -10.87 4.55 19.23
CA ASP A 572 -10.38 3.77 20.38
C ASP A 572 -9.42 2.64 19.97
N ILE A 573 -9.68 1.94 18.86
CA ILE A 573 -8.88 0.78 18.44
C ILE A 573 -7.46 1.21 18.09
N LEU A 574 -7.32 2.24 17.25
CA LEU A 574 -6.01 2.75 16.85
C LEU A 574 -5.26 3.36 18.04
N ARG A 575 -5.96 4.15 18.86
CA ARG A 575 -5.43 4.68 20.12
C ARG A 575 -4.86 3.55 20.99
N ASN A 576 -5.58 2.46 21.15
CA ASN A 576 -5.14 1.33 21.96
C ASN A 576 -3.87 0.66 21.39
N LYS A 577 -3.76 0.53 20.06
CA LYS A 577 -2.53 0.04 19.41
C LYS A 577 -1.32 0.95 19.74
N ILE A 578 -1.50 2.27 19.67
CA ILE A 578 -0.47 3.26 20.00
C ILE A 578 -0.06 3.16 21.47
N LEU A 579 -1.04 3.14 22.39
CA LEU A 579 -0.80 3.01 23.84
C LEU A 579 0.03 1.75 24.18
N LEU A 580 -0.28 0.63 23.53
CA LEU A 580 0.45 -0.63 23.69
C LEU A 580 1.88 -0.58 23.13
N LYS A 581 2.16 0.31 22.16
CA LYS A 581 3.53 0.54 21.65
C LYS A 581 4.34 1.47 22.58
N VAL A 582 3.73 2.48 23.23
CA VAL A 582 4.43 3.56 23.96
C VAL A 582 4.57 3.35 25.48
N LEU A 583 3.52 2.85 26.13
CA LEU A 583 3.46 2.78 27.60
C LEU A 583 4.30 1.65 28.23
N PRO A 584 4.32 0.42 27.70
CA PRO A 584 5.03 -0.68 28.36
C PRO A 584 6.55 -0.62 28.22
N LEU A 585 7.26 -1.23 29.18
CA LEU A 585 8.66 -1.60 29.01
C LEU A 585 8.77 -2.76 28.02
N LYS A 586 9.47 -2.54 26.91
CA LYS A 586 9.85 -3.58 25.94
C LYS A 586 11.22 -4.15 26.32
N VAL A 587 11.33 -5.46 26.55
CA VAL A 587 12.60 -6.14 26.87
C VAL A 587 13.11 -6.93 25.70
#